data_AF-A0A944NV73-F1
#
_entry.id   AF-A0A944NV73-F1
#
_cell.length_a   1.000
_cell.length_b   1.000
_cell.length_c   1.000
_cell.angle_alpha   90.00
_cell.angle_beta   90.00
_cell.angle_gamma   90.00
#
_symmetry.space_group_name_H-M   'P 1'
#
loop_
_entity.id
_entity.type
_entity.pdbx_description
1 polymer ?
#
loop_
_entity_poly.entity_id
_entity_poly.type
_entity_poly.pdbx_seq_one_letter_code
_entity_poly.pdbx_strand_id
1 'polypeptide(L)' 'MYTSDFNNDDTYVSRFVAEMDSHQGFWLVFDTKEKNRVVGVHRSATLAALDACKREQDCH' A
#
# COMPACT_ATOMS: atom_id res chain seq x y z
N MET A 1 18.46 -18.47 14.33
CA MET A 1 17.20 -18.51 13.56
C MET A 1 16.63 -17.12 13.65
N TYR A 2 16.51 -16.38 12.56
CA TYR A 2 15.93 -15.04 12.62
C TYR A 2 14.42 -15.20 12.82
N THR A 3 13.97 -15.08 14.07
CA THR A 3 12.57 -14.81 14.36
C THR A 3 12.37 -13.34 14.03
N SER A 4 11.74 -13.07 12.89
CA SER A 4 11.19 -11.74 12.61
C SER A 4 9.95 -11.59 13.49
N ASP A 5 10.20 -11.31 14.76
CA ASP A 5 9.22 -10.83 15.71
C ASP A 5 8.80 -9.42 15.23
N PHE A 6 7.78 -9.37 14.37
CA PHE A 6 7.02 -8.16 14.06
C PHE A 6 6.34 -7.69 15.35
N ASN A 7 7.11 -7.04 16.20
CA ASN A 7 6.66 -6.40 17.41
C ASN A 7 5.67 -5.31 17.07
N ASN A 8 4.49 -5.40 17.70
CA ASN A 8 3.55 -4.35 18.05
C ASN A 8 3.92 -2.94 17.61
N ASP A 9 3.06 -2.38 16.78
CA ASP A 9 2.65 -1.00 16.96
C ASP A 9 1.16 -0.95 16.60
N ASP A 10 0.36 -0.19 17.33
CA ASP A 10 -1.00 0.22 16.95
C ASP A 10 -0.87 1.19 15.75
N THR A 11 -0.23 0.70 14.68
CA THR A 11 0.22 1.49 13.56
C THR A 11 -1.02 1.85 12.78
N TYR A 12 -1.22 3.14 12.49
CA TYR A 12 -2.14 3.59 11.46
C TYR A 12 -2.08 2.59 10.29
N VAL A 13 -3.09 1.72 10.18
CA VAL A 13 -3.19 0.82 9.05
C VAL A 13 -3.45 1.76 7.90
N SER A 14 -2.40 2.09 7.14
CA SER A 14 -2.54 2.93 5.96
C SER A 14 -3.62 2.29 5.11
N ARG A 15 -4.70 3.04 4.88
CA ARG A 15 -5.86 2.49 4.15
C ARG A 15 -5.44 2.11 2.75
N PHE A 16 -4.43 2.78 2.22
CA PHE A 16 -3.87 2.54 0.93
C PHE A 16 -2.42 2.09 1.04
N VAL A 17 -2.09 0.93 0.47
CA VAL A 17 -0.75 0.35 0.48
C VAL A 17 -0.27 0.22 -0.96
N ALA A 18 0.92 0.76 -1.26
CA ALA A 18 1.56 0.59 -2.55
C ALA A 18 2.51 -0.62 -2.53
N GLU A 19 2.23 -1.63 -3.34
CA GLU A 19 3.05 -2.83 -3.43
C GLU A 19 3.38 -3.16 -4.90
N MET A 20 4.58 -3.67 -5.14
CA MET A 20 5.08 -3.97 -6.48
C MET A 20 4.58 -5.34 -6.93
N ASP A 21 3.89 -5.38 -8.06
CA ASP A 21 3.56 -6.62 -8.76
C ASP A 21 4.84 -7.23 -9.33
N SER A 22 5.26 -8.34 -8.73
CA SER A 22 6.48 -9.07 -9.10
C SER A 22 6.40 -9.69 -10.51
N HIS A 23 5.20 -9.86 -11.05
CA HIS A 23 4.96 -10.46 -12.36
C HIS A 23 5.12 -9.47 -13.52
N GLN A 24 4.70 -8.22 -13.36
CA GLN A 24 4.68 -7.25 -14.46
C GLN A 24 5.54 -6.00 -14.20
N GLY A 25 6.11 -5.85 -13.01
CA GLY A 25 6.93 -4.69 -12.64
C GLY A 25 6.12 -3.40 -12.47
N PHE A 26 4.79 -3.52 -12.30
CA PHE A 26 3.92 -2.40 -11.96
C PHE A 26 3.82 -2.26 -10.44
N TRP A 27 3.43 -1.08 -9.98
CA TRP A 27 3.12 -0.77 -8.60
C TRP A 27 1.61 -0.64 -8.45
N LEU A 28 1.04 -1.48 -7.59
CA LEU A 28 -0.38 -1.56 -7.30
C LEU A 28 -0.66 -0.85 -5.98
N VAL A 29 -1.70 -0.02 -5.96
CA VAL A 29 -2.22 0.59 -4.74
C VAL A 29 -3.42 -0.21 -4.29
N PHE A 30 -3.34 -0.80 -3.11
CA PHE A 30 -4.35 -1.64 -2.50
C PHE A 30 -5.10 -0.88 -1.42
N ASP A 31 -6.43 -0.98 -1.42
CA ASP A 31 -7.28 -0.52 -0.33
C ASP A 31 -7.45 -1.65 0.69
N THR A 32 -6.77 -1.52 1.84
CA THR A 32 -6.78 -2.49 2.93
C THR A 32 -8.14 -2.57 3.64
N LYS A 33 -9.00 -1.54 3.49
CA LYS A 33 -10.36 -1.51 4.04
C LYS A 33 -11.36 -2.22 3.13
N GLU A 34 -11.21 -2.11 1.82
CA GLU A 34 -12.05 -2.77 0.80
C GLU A 34 -11.46 -4.12 0.33
N LYS A 35 -11.16 -5.05 1.25
CA LYS A 35 -10.69 -6.41 0.90
C LYS A 35 -9.44 -6.44 0.02
N ASN A 36 -8.50 -5.51 0.22
CA ASN A 36 -7.30 -5.35 -0.61
C ASN A 36 -7.65 -5.14 -2.09
N ARG A 37 -8.66 -4.32 -2.36
CA ARG A 37 -9.03 -3.96 -3.73
C ARG A 37 -7.95 -3.07 -4.34
N VAL A 38 -7.52 -3.39 -5.56
CA VAL A 38 -6.61 -2.52 -6.31
C VAL A 38 -7.36 -1.26 -6.73
N VAL A 39 -6.91 -0.11 -6.23
CA VAL A 39 -7.46 1.21 -6.53
C VAL A 39 -6.57 2.03 -7.47
N GLY A 40 -5.31 1.62 -7.65
CA GLY A 40 -4.34 2.29 -8.52
C GLY A 40 -3.34 1.31 -9.11
N VAL A 41 -2.94 1.55 -10.37
CA VAL A 41 -1.88 0.79 -11.06
C VAL A 41 -0.93 1.80 -11.69
N HIS A 42 0.33 1.77 -11.27
CA HIS A 42 1.34 2.72 -11.68
C HIS A 42 2.61 2.00 -12.16
N ARG A 43 3.41 2.70 -12.97
CA ARG A 43 4.72 2.20 -13.41
C ARG A 43 5.86 2.56 -12.46
N SER A 44 5.61 3.45 -11.49
CA SER A 44 6.62 3.96 -10.57
C SER A 44 6.13 3.84 -9.13
N ALA A 45 7.05 3.40 -8.25
CA ALA A 45 6.84 3.33 -6.81
C ALA A 45 6.40 4.67 -6.23
N THR A 46 7.07 5.74 -6.65
CA THR A 46 6.79 7.09 -6.18
C THR A 46 5.38 7.53 -6.55
N LEU A 47 4.91 7.20 -7.76
CA LEU A 47 3.55 7.54 -8.18
C LEU A 47 2.51 6.75 -7.39
N ALA A 48 2.73 5.45 -7.17
CA ALA A 48 1.84 4.61 -6.39
C ALA A 48 1.76 5.07 -4.91
N ALA A 49 2.89 5.42 -4.31
CA ALA A 49 2.93 5.94 -2.95
C ALA A 49 2.22 7.31 -2.85
N LEU A 50 2.43 8.21 -3.81
CA LEU A 50 1.72 9.49 -3.84
C LEU A 50 0.21 9.32 -4.02
N ASP A 51 -0.22 8.38 -4.86
CA ASP A 51 -1.64 8.06 -5.06
C ASP A 51 -2.26 7.53 -3.77
N ALA A 52 -1.58 6.60 -3.09
CA ALA A 52 -1.99 6.09 -1.77
C ALA A 52 -2.11 7.21 -0.73
N CYS A 53 -1.09 8.06 -0.59
CA CYS A 53 -1.10 9.18 0.35
C CYS A 53 -2.18 10.22 0.05
N LYS A 54 -2.40 10.56 -1.23
CA LYS A 54 -3.47 11.47 -1.63
C LYS A 54 -4.84 10.92 -1.28
N ARG A 55 -5.07 9.62 -1.53
CA ARG A 55 -6.34 8.96 -1.20
C ARG A 55 -6.57 8.86 0.29
N GLU A 56 -5.51 8.70 1.08
CA GLU A 56 -5.61 8.74 2.54
C GLU A 56 -6.02 10.14 3.02
N GLN A 57 -5.49 11.21 2.42
CA GLN A 57 -5.86 12.59 2.70
C GLN A 57 -7.28 12.96 2.23
N ASP A 58 -7.71 12.48 1.06
CA ASP A 58 -9.07 12.69 0.53
C ASP A 58 -10.15 11.99 1.38
N CYS A 59 -9.73 10.96 2.12
CA CYS A 59 -10.57 10.21 3.06
C CYS A 59 -10.70 10.85 4.46
N HIS A 60 -10.14 12.05 4.66
CA HIS A 60 -10.17 12.83 5.90
C HIS A 60 -10.96 14.12 5.72
#